data_AF-A0A0R3TIL3-F1
#
_entry.id   AF-A0A0R3TIL3-F1
#
_cell.length_a   1.000
_cell.length_b   1.000
_cell.length_c   1.000
_cell.angle_alpha   90.00
_cell.angle_beta   90.00
_cell.angle_gamma   90.00
#
_symmetry.space_group_name_H-M   'P 1'
#
loop_
_entity.id
_entity.type
_entity.pdbx_description
1 polymer ?
#
loop_
_entity_poly.entity_id
_entity_poly.type
_entity_poly.pdbx_seq_one_letter_code
_entity_poly.pdbx_strand_id
1 'polypeptide(L)'
;LTLEDLEDSWDRGIPRINTLFQKDRHTLAYDKGWRVRTEFKQYQVLKQNPFWWTHQRHDGKLWNLNNYRTDMIQALGGVEGILEHTLFKGTYFPTWEGLFWEKASGFEESMKYKKLTNAQRSGLNQIPNRRFTLWWSPTINRANVYVGFQVQLDLTGIFMHGKIPTLKISLIQIFRAHLWQKIHESVVMDLCQVFDQELDALEIETVQKETIHPRKSYKMNSSCADILLFASYKWPVSRPSLLADTKDTMDGTTTQKYWIDVQLRWGDYDSHDVERYCRAKFLDYTTDTMSIYPSPTGVMIAIDLAYNLHSAYGNWFPGSKPLIQQAMLKIMKANPALYVLRERIRKALQLYSSEPTEPYLSSQNYNELFSNQTIWFVDDTNVYRVTIHKA
;
A
#
# COMPACT_ATOMS: atom_id res chain seq x y z
N LEU A 1 9.75 2.35 -52.46
CA LEU A 1 8.89 1.84 -51.38
C LEU A 1 9.78 1.56 -50.19
N THR A 2 10.14 2.64 -49.52
CA THR A 2 10.70 2.61 -48.17
C THR A 2 9.55 2.37 -47.18
N LEU A 3 9.87 2.09 -45.91
CA LEU A 3 8.86 1.96 -44.86
C LEU A 3 8.08 3.28 -44.69
N GLU A 4 8.77 4.41 -44.85
CA GLU A 4 8.25 5.77 -44.73
C GLU A 4 7.17 6.05 -45.78
N ASP A 5 7.33 5.57 -47.03
CA ASP A 5 6.33 5.73 -48.09
C ASP A 5 4.97 5.04 -47.76
N LEU A 6 4.96 4.10 -46.81
CA LEU A 6 3.81 3.26 -46.49
C LEU A 6 3.20 3.53 -45.11
N GLU A 7 3.79 4.41 -44.32
CA GLU A 7 3.43 4.61 -42.91
C GLU A 7 1.95 5.00 -42.74
N ASP A 8 1.46 5.93 -43.57
CA ASP A 8 0.06 6.39 -43.57
C ASP A 8 -0.98 5.29 -43.87
N SER A 9 -0.54 4.23 -44.56
CA SER A 9 -1.38 3.13 -45.02
C SER A 9 -1.06 1.80 -44.35
N TRP A 10 -0.10 1.77 -43.42
CA TRP A 10 0.51 0.55 -42.89
C TRP A 10 -0.52 -0.46 -42.34
N ASP A 11 -1.46 0.04 -41.54
CA ASP A 11 -2.52 -0.76 -40.91
C ASP A 11 -3.85 -0.76 -41.69
N ARG A 12 -3.83 -0.36 -42.97
CA ARG A 12 -5.02 -0.30 -43.85
C ARG A 12 -5.04 -1.46 -44.84
N GLY A 13 -6.19 -1.64 -45.51
CA GLY A 13 -6.41 -2.67 -46.53
C GLY A 13 -6.94 -4.01 -45.98
N ILE A 14 -7.51 -4.81 -46.89
CA ILE A 14 -7.87 -6.22 -46.69
C ILE A 14 -7.32 -6.97 -47.92
N PRO A 15 -6.23 -7.75 -47.78
CA PRO A 15 -5.42 -7.97 -46.57
C PRO A 15 -4.66 -6.71 -46.12
N ARG A 16 -4.22 -6.65 -44.85
CA ARG A 16 -3.46 -5.50 -44.32
C ARG A 16 -2.14 -5.32 -45.05
N ILE A 17 -1.80 -4.09 -45.42
CA ILE A 17 -0.57 -3.76 -46.17
C ILE A 17 0.69 -4.24 -45.43
N ASN A 18 0.73 -4.08 -44.11
CA ASN A 18 1.84 -4.55 -43.27
C ASN A 18 2.14 -6.06 -43.37
N THR A 19 1.19 -6.89 -43.84
CA THR A 19 1.43 -8.33 -44.04
C THR A 19 2.47 -8.63 -45.11
N LEU A 20 2.71 -7.69 -46.03
CA LEU A 20 3.73 -7.80 -47.07
C LEU A 20 5.16 -7.87 -46.51
N PHE A 21 5.36 -7.41 -45.27
CA PHE A 21 6.66 -7.32 -44.60
C PHE A 21 6.84 -8.35 -43.48
N GLN A 22 5.99 -9.38 -43.43
CA GLN A 22 6.14 -10.47 -42.47
C GLN A 22 7.36 -11.34 -42.78
N LYS A 23 8.04 -11.82 -41.73
CA LYS A 23 9.21 -12.70 -41.83
C LYS A 23 8.93 -13.99 -42.64
N ASP A 24 7.74 -14.57 -42.46
CA ASP A 24 7.40 -15.90 -43.02
C ASP A 24 6.59 -15.83 -44.32
N ARG A 25 6.55 -14.67 -44.99
CA ARG A 25 5.71 -14.44 -46.18
C ARG A 25 5.92 -15.47 -47.29
N HIS A 26 7.16 -15.85 -47.56
CA HIS A 26 7.48 -16.82 -48.61
C HIS A 26 6.91 -18.21 -48.33
N THR A 27 6.87 -18.63 -47.06
CA THR A 27 6.26 -19.89 -46.64
C THR A 27 4.74 -19.81 -46.70
N LEU A 28 4.15 -18.68 -46.28
CA LEU A 28 2.70 -18.46 -46.30
C LEU A 28 2.11 -18.45 -47.71
N ALA A 29 2.92 -18.18 -48.74
CA ALA A 29 2.50 -18.30 -50.13
C ALA A 29 2.00 -19.72 -50.49
N TYR A 30 2.46 -20.76 -49.81
CA TYR A 30 2.04 -22.15 -50.03
C TYR A 30 0.85 -22.58 -49.15
N ASP A 31 0.47 -21.79 -48.14
CA ASP A 31 -0.64 -22.11 -47.24
C ASP A 31 -2.00 -21.78 -47.89
N LYS A 32 -2.48 -22.68 -48.75
CA LYS A 32 -3.78 -22.58 -49.42
C LYS A 32 -4.88 -23.27 -48.62
N GLY A 33 -6.13 -22.81 -48.82
CA GLY A 33 -7.31 -23.37 -48.16
C GLY A 33 -7.37 -23.14 -46.64
N TRP A 34 -6.57 -22.20 -46.11
CA TRP A 34 -6.43 -21.97 -44.67
C TRP A 34 -7.74 -21.50 -43.99
N ARG A 35 -8.65 -20.82 -44.71
CA ARG A 35 -9.96 -20.39 -44.17
C ARG A 35 -10.83 -21.60 -43.79
N VAL A 36 -11.08 -22.48 -44.76
CA VAL A 36 -11.85 -23.73 -44.53
C VAL A 36 -11.15 -24.60 -43.49
N ARG A 37 -9.81 -24.66 -43.51
CA ARG A 37 -9.03 -25.38 -42.49
C ARG A 37 -9.27 -24.84 -41.08
N THR A 38 -9.32 -23.51 -40.92
CA THR A 38 -9.58 -22.85 -39.63
C THR A 38 -11.03 -23.09 -39.17
N GLU A 39 -11.99 -23.02 -40.08
CA GLU A 39 -13.40 -23.33 -39.78
C GLU A 39 -13.58 -24.78 -39.32
N PHE A 40 -12.94 -25.73 -40.00
CA PHE A 40 -13.04 -27.15 -39.66
C PHE A 40 -12.27 -27.54 -38.40
N LYS A 41 -11.49 -26.61 -37.80
CA LYS A 41 -10.86 -26.85 -36.49
C LYS A 41 -11.90 -27.10 -35.39
N GLN A 42 -13.15 -26.64 -35.54
CA GLN A 42 -14.22 -26.95 -34.60
C GLN A 42 -14.47 -28.46 -34.41
N TYR A 43 -14.16 -29.27 -35.44
CA TYR A 43 -14.30 -30.73 -35.39
C TYR A 43 -13.03 -31.45 -34.90
N GLN A 44 -11.90 -30.74 -34.79
CA GLN A 44 -10.60 -31.30 -34.40
C GLN A 44 -10.15 -30.85 -33.02
N VAL A 45 -10.57 -29.66 -32.58
CA VAL A 45 -10.10 -28.99 -31.37
C VAL A 45 -11.30 -28.61 -30.52
N LEU A 46 -11.34 -29.10 -29.28
CA LEU A 46 -12.43 -28.85 -28.35
C LEU A 46 -12.58 -27.36 -27.98
N LYS A 47 -11.48 -26.61 -27.99
CA LYS A 47 -11.49 -25.17 -27.71
C LYS A 47 -12.06 -24.40 -28.90
N GLN A 48 -13.19 -23.74 -28.68
CA GLN A 48 -13.81 -22.86 -29.67
C GLN A 48 -12.94 -21.62 -29.97
N ASN A 49 -12.80 -21.29 -31.25
CA ASN A 49 -12.13 -20.07 -31.71
C ASN A 49 -13.17 -19.03 -32.18
N PRO A 50 -13.32 -17.87 -31.49
CA PRO A 50 -14.25 -16.83 -31.93
C PRO A 50 -13.80 -16.11 -33.22
N PHE A 51 -12.51 -16.19 -33.56
CA PHE A 51 -11.92 -15.59 -34.76
C PHE A 51 -11.70 -16.63 -35.86
N TRP A 52 -12.65 -17.56 -36.04
CA TRP A 52 -12.55 -18.64 -37.03
C TRP A 52 -12.46 -18.15 -38.48
N TRP A 53 -12.97 -16.95 -38.76
CA TRP A 53 -13.09 -16.35 -40.09
C TRP A 53 -11.83 -15.61 -40.56
N THR A 54 -10.86 -15.35 -39.69
CA THR A 54 -9.64 -14.58 -40.01
C THR A 54 -8.38 -15.20 -39.43
N HIS A 55 -7.22 -14.84 -39.99
CA HIS A 55 -5.93 -15.26 -39.49
C HIS A 55 -4.89 -14.14 -39.66
N GLN A 56 -4.25 -13.70 -38.58
CA GLN A 56 -3.33 -12.54 -38.59
C GLN A 56 -2.14 -12.70 -39.55
N ARG A 57 -1.70 -13.93 -39.83
CA ARG A 57 -0.63 -14.16 -40.82
C ARG A 57 -1.05 -13.84 -42.26
N HIS A 58 -2.34 -13.98 -42.59
CA HIS A 58 -2.84 -13.78 -43.96
C HIS A 58 -3.58 -12.45 -44.10
N ASP A 59 -4.53 -12.17 -43.20
CA ASP A 59 -5.36 -10.97 -43.26
C ASP A 59 -4.71 -9.77 -42.55
N GLY A 60 -3.77 -10.03 -41.63
CA GLY A 60 -3.24 -9.03 -40.69
C GLY A 60 -4.14 -8.81 -39.48
N LYS A 61 -3.75 -7.88 -38.59
CA LYS A 61 -4.59 -7.51 -37.44
C LYS A 61 -5.68 -6.53 -37.90
N LEU A 62 -6.94 -6.97 -37.83
CA LEU A 62 -8.07 -6.22 -38.40
C LEU A 62 -8.64 -5.13 -37.48
N TRP A 63 -8.22 -5.06 -36.22
CA TRP A 63 -8.67 -4.07 -35.25
C TRP A 63 -7.51 -3.49 -34.44
N ASN A 64 -7.64 -2.23 -34.03
CA ASN A 64 -6.74 -1.57 -33.10
C ASN A 64 -7.59 -0.86 -32.01
N LEU A 65 -7.37 -1.23 -30.76
CA LEU A 65 -8.10 -0.71 -29.59
C LEU A 65 -7.18 0.09 -28.65
N ASN A 66 -6.04 0.56 -29.15
CA ASN A 66 -5.11 1.37 -28.35
C ASN A 66 -5.78 2.69 -27.92
N ASN A 67 -6.49 3.37 -28.82
CA ASN A 67 -7.21 4.61 -28.49
C ASN A 67 -8.29 4.37 -27.44
N TYR A 68 -9.05 3.28 -27.56
CA TYR A 68 -10.06 2.91 -26.56
C TYR A 68 -9.47 2.81 -25.14
N ARG A 69 -8.24 2.27 -25.00
CA ARG A 69 -7.55 2.24 -23.70
C ARG A 69 -7.27 3.64 -23.18
N THR A 70 -6.70 4.51 -24.01
CA THR A 70 -6.37 5.90 -23.65
C THR A 70 -7.63 6.68 -23.29
N ASP A 71 -8.66 6.59 -24.11
CA ASP A 71 -9.94 7.30 -23.94
C ASP A 71 -10.65 6.81 -22.66
N MET A 72 -10.61 5.51 -22.36
CA MET A 72 -11.17 4.96 -21.13
C MET A 72 -10.46 5.50 -19.89
N ILE A 73 -9.12 5.61 -19.92
CA ILE A 73 -8.36 6.19 -18.80
C ILE A 73 -8.78 7.65 -18.58
N GLN A 74 -8.90 8.43 -19.65
CA GLN A 74 -9.33 9.83 -19.55
C GLN A 74 -10.78 9.96 -19.07
N ALA A 75 -11.69 9.12 -19.57
CA ALA A 75 -13.09 9.11 -19.15
C ALA A 75 -13.27 8.79 -17.66
N LEU A 76 -12.36 8.03 -17.06
CA LEU A 76 -12.36 7.69 -15.64
C LEU A 76 -11.63 8.73 -14.75
N GLY A 77 -11.26 9.90 -15.30
CA GLY A 77 -10.60 10.97 -14.55
C GLY A 77 -9.07 10.91 -14.57
N GLY A 78 -8.49 10.25 -15.58
CA GLY A 78 -7.04 10.10 -15.71
C GLY A 78 -6.45 9.05 -14.76
N VAL A 79 -5.14 8.85 -14.85
CA VAL A 79 -4.45 7.81 -14.06
C VAL A 79 -4.54 8.11 -12.56
N GLU A 80 -4.29 9.34 -12.14
CA GLU A 80 -4.33 9.74 -10.73
C GLU A 80 -5.72 9.54 -10.12
N GLY A 81 -6.78 10.00 -10.82
CA GLY A 81 -8.16 9.80 -10.37
C GLY A 81 -8.52 8.32 -10.20
N ILE A 82 -8.09 7.47 -11.13
CA ILE A 82 -8.26 6.01 -10.99
C ILE A 82 -7.49 5.47 -9.77
N LEU A 83 -6.27 5.94 -9.53
CA LEU A 83 -5.43 5.43 -8.44
C LEU A 83 -5.92 5.85 -7.04
N GLU A 84 -6.68 6.93 -6.91
CA GLU A 84 -7.35 7.29 -5.64
C GLU A 84 -8.32 6.20 -5.17
N HIS A 85 -8.90 5.43 -6.09
CA HIS A 85 -9.78 4.30 -5.76
C HIS A 85 -9.05 3.03 -5.29
N THR A 86 -7.72 3.07 -5.26
CA THR A 86 -6.86 1.90 -5.09
C THR A 86 -5.96 2.02 -3.86
N LEU A 87 -5.32 0.92 -3.48
CA LEU A 87 -4.30 0.90 -2.43
C LEU A 87 -2.92 1.37 -2.91
N PHE A 88 -2.85 2.11 -4.03
CA PHE A 88 -1.59 2.63 -4.60
C PHE A 88 -0.81 3.46 -3.57
N LYS A 89 -1.45 4.45 -2.94
CA LYS A 89 -0.80 5.27 -1.91
C LYS A 89 -0.27 4.43 -0.74
N GLY A 90 -0.95 3.33 -0.40
CA GLY A 90 -0.51 2.34 0.61
C GLY A 90 0.82 1.66 0.28
N THR A 91 1.15 1.51 -1.01
CA THR A 91 2.45 0.97 -1.45
C THR A 91 3.60 1.95 -1.26
N TYR A 92 3.31 3.25 -1.13
CA TYR A 92 4.31 4.31 -0.99
C TYR A 92 5.36 4.31 -2.11
N PHE A 93 4.95 3.98 -3.35
CA PHE A 93 5.77 4.26 -4.53
C PHE A 93 5.72 5.77 -4.84
N PRO A 94 6.83 6.39 -5.27
CA PRO A 94 6.88 7.81 -5.56
C PRO A 94 6.09 8.17 -6.84
N THR A 95 6.03 7.25 -7.80
CA THR A 95 5.30 7.40 -9.07
C THR A 95 4.63 6.09 -9.45
N TRP A 96 3.60 6.16 -10.29
CA TRP A 96 2.94 5.01 -10.90
C TRP A 96 3.67 4.55 -12.18
N GLU A 97 4.57 5.36 -12.72
CA GLU A 97 5.38 5.04 -13.89
C GLU A 97 6.40 3.95 -13.55
N GLY A 98 6.70 3.07 -14.51
CA GLY A 98 7.64 1.96 -14.31
C GLY A 98 7.11 0.81 -13.44
N LEU A 99 5.88 0.91 -12.94
CA LEU A 99 5.24 -0.18 -12.20
C LEU A 99 4.75 -1.27 -13.13
N PHE A 100 4.96 -2.52 -12.71
CA PHE A 100 4.46 -3.67 -13.43
C PHE A 100 3.87 -4.72 -12.48
N TRP A 101 2.79 -5.33 -12.94
CA TRP A 101 2.16 -6.46 -12.29
C TRP A 101 2.92 -7.73 -12.63
N GLU A 102 3.23 -8.54 -11.63
CA GLU A 102 3.74 -9.90 -11.86
C GLU A 102 2.65 -10.72 -12.60
N LYS A 103 2.97 -11.17 -13.82
CA LYS A 103 2.00 -11.83 -14.72
C LYS A 103 1.72 -13.29 -14.35
N ALA A 104 2.57 -13.90 -13.54
CA ALA A 104 2.36 -15.17 -12.86
C ALA A 104 3.42 -15.24 -11.76
N SER A 105 3.00 -15.46 -10.51
CA SER A 105 3.99 -15.74 -9.48
C SER A 105 4.70 -17.06 -9.82
N GLY A 106 6.02 -17.13 -9.65
CA GLY A 106 6.76 -18.39 -9.85
C GLY A 106 6.16 -19.56 -9.06
N PHE A 107 5.42 -19.27 -7.99
CA PHE A 107 4.63 -20.23 -7.24
C PHE A 107 3.48 -20.86 -8.04
N GLU A 108 2.60 -20.07 -8.66
CA GLU A 108 1.47 -20.58 -9.45
C GLU A 108 1.95 -21.46 -10.63
N GLU A 109 3.02 -21.04 -11.29
CA GLU A 109 3.62 -21.80 -12.39
C GLU A 109 4.27 -23.11 -11.90
N SER A 110 4.98 -23.06 -10.76
CA SER A 110 5.57 -24.26 -10.14
C SER A 110 4.52 -25.29 -9.68
N MET A 111 3.30 -24.83 -9.38
CA MET A 111 2.19 -25.66 -8.93
C MET A 111 1.28 -26.12 -10.07
N LYS A 112 1.26 -25.39 -11.19
CA LYS A 112 0.42 -25.69 -12.36
C LYS A 112 0.67 -27.08 -12.94
N TYR A 113 1.94 -27.50 -12.98
CA TYR A 113 2.35 -28.79 -13.53
C TYR A 113 2.51 -29.88 -12.46
N LYS A 114 2.37 -29.54 -11.17
CA LYS A 114 2.37 -30.54 -10.10
C LYS A 114 1.03 -31.28 -10.07
N LYS A 115 1.07 -32.54 -9.65
CA LYS A 115 -0.14 -33.35 -9.44
C LYS A 115 -0.86 -32.84 -8.20
N LEU A 116 -1.90 -32.03 -8.43
CA LEU A 116 -2.74 -31.44 -7.39
C LEU A 116 -4.12 -32.10 -7.37
N THR A 117 -4.74 -32.13 -6.20
CA THR A 117 -6.15 -32.48 -6.07
C THR A 117 -7.04 -31.36 -6.63
N ASN A 118 -8.28 -31.69 -6.99
CA ASN A 118 -9.24 -30.67 -7.46
C ASN A 118 -9.52 -29.60 -6.40
N ALA A 119 -9.49 -29.95 -5.11
CA ALA A 119 -9.61 -29.00 -4.01
C ALA A 119 -8.44 -28.02 -3.95
N GLN A 120 -7.20 -28.49 -4.14
CA GLN A 120 -6.02 -27.63 -4.23
C GLN A 120 -6.08 -26.68 -5.43
N ARG A 121 -6.56 -27.16 -6.58
CA ARG A 121 -6.77 -26.32 -7.77
C ARG A 121 -7.82 -25.23 -7.54
N SER A 122 -8.92 -25.55 -6.85
CA SER A 122 -9.94 -24.56 -6.48
C SER A 122 -9.37 -23.46 -5.59
N GLY A 123 -8.51 -23.81 -4.62
CA GLY A 123 -7.80 -22.83 -3.79
C GLY A 123 -6.86 -21.91 -4.57
N LEU A 124 -6.10 -22.45 -5.54
CA LEU A 124 -5.20 -21.66 -6.39
C LEU A 124 -5.95 -20.61 -7.23
N ASN A 125 -7.13 -20.94 -7.73
CA ASN A 125 -7.96 -20.01 -8.51
C ASN A 125 -8.46 -18.80 -7.69
N GLN A 126 -8.34 -18.82 -6.35
CA GLN A 126 -8.72 -17.69 -5.51
C GLN A 126 -7.61 -16.64 -5.40
N ILE A 127 -6.35 -16.95 -5.73
CA ILE A 127 -5.19 -16.04 -5.55
C ILE A 127 -5.31 -14.77 -6.40
N PRO A 128 -5.59 -14.83 -7.73
CA PRO A 128 -5.74 -13.64 -8.54
C PRO A 128 -6.90 -12.73 -8.07
N ASN A 129 -7.99 -13.35 -7.58
CA ASN A 129 -9.13 -12.63 -7.02
C ASN A 129 -8.77 -11.90 -5.72
N ARG A 130 -7.84 -12.45 -4.91
CA ARG A 130 -7.35 -11.79 -3.70
C ARG A 130 -6.52 -10.55 -4.03
N ARG A 131 -5.65 -10.61 -5.04
CA ARG A 131 -4.89 -9.44 -5.53
C ARG A 131 -5.82 -8.33 -5.99
N PHE A 132 -6.80 -8.66 -6.83
CA PHE A 132 -7.78 -7.70 -7.31
C PHE A 132 -8.58 -7.07 -6.16
N THR A 133 -9.10 -7.90 -5.25
CA THR A 133 -9.89 -7.41 -4.10
C THR A 133 -9.07 -6.50 -3.20
N LEU A 134 -7.79 -6.81 -2.98
CA LEU A 134 -6.89 -5.98 -2.17
C LEU A 134 -6.58 -4.64 -2.87
N TRP A 135 -6.28 -4.67 -4.17
CA TRP A 135 -5.96 -3.46 -4.92
C TRP A 135 -7.08 -2.42 -4.88
N TRP A 136 -8.32 -2.86 -5.12
CA TRP A 136 -9.50 -2.01 -5.08
C TRP A 136 -10.15 -1.91 -3.70
N SER A 137 -9.46 -2.38 -2.65
CA SER A 137 -10.04 -2.48 -1.30
C SER A 137 -10.58 -1.17 -0.73
N PRO A 138 -9.97 0.02 -0.96
CA PRO A 138 -10.55 1.27 -0.45
C PRO A 138 -11.91 1.62 -1.05
N THR A 139 -12.17 1.20 -2.30
CA THR A 139 -13.47 1.42 -2.96
C THR A 139 -14.45 0.28 -2.68
N ILE A 140 -13.95 -0.96 -2.61
CA ILE A 140 -14.79 -2.12 -2.33
C ILE A 140 -15.31 -2.07 -0.89
N ASN A 141 -14.43 -1.87 0.10
CA ASN A 141 -14.80 -1.88 1.52
C ASN A 141 -15.10 -0.46 2.04
N ARG A 142 -16.19 0.14 1.55
CA ARG A 142 -16.60 1.50 1.95
C ARG A 142 -17.99 1.54 2.59
N ALA A 143 -18.17 2.47 3.51
CA ALA A 143 -19.42 2.63 4.26
C ALA A 143 -20.63 2.90 3.34
N ASN A 144 -20.46 3.66 2.27
CA ASN A 144 -21.56 4.06 1.38
C ASN A 144 -22.01 2.97 0.39
N VAL A 145 -21.28 1.85 0.28
CA VAL A 145 -21.62 0.76 -0.67
C VAL A 145 -22.35 -0.39 0.01
N TYR A 146 -22.03 -0.69 1.27
CA TYR A 146 -22.66 -1.78 2.00
C TYR A 146 -23.58 -1.25 3.10
N VAL A 147 -24.86 -1.58 3.01
CA VAL A 147 -25.79 -1.44 4.12
C VAL A 147 -25.60 -2.66 5.04
N GLY A 148 -24.96 -2.47 6.20
CA GLY A 148 -24.68 -3.58 7.11
C GLY A 148 -23.96 -3.18 8.39
N PHE A 149 -23.80 -4.17 9.28
CA PHE A 149 -23.04 -3.99 10.52
C PHE A 149 -21.55 -3.94 10.22
N GLN A 150 -20.94 -2.84 10.64
CA GLN A 150 -19.49 -2.64 10.59
C GLN A 150 -18.81 -3.55 11.63
N VAL A 151 -17.86 -4.38 11.17
CA VAL A 151 -17.13 -5.31 12.04
C VAL A 151 -15.66 -4.94 12.06
N GLN A 152 -15.11 -4.75 13.26
CA GLN A 152 -13.67 -4.53 13.43
C GLN A 152 -12.89 -5.85 13.23
N LEU A 153 -11.78 -5.78 12.51
CA LEU A 153 -10.89 -6.92 12.31
C LEU A 153 -9.96 -7.08 13.52
N ASP A 154 -9.83 -8.33 13.99
CA ASP A 154 -9.06 -8.68 15.19
C ASP A 154 -7.66 -8.06 15.21
N LEU A 155 -7.32 -7.43 16.35
CA LEU A 155 -6.02 -6.79 16.62
C LEU A 155 -5.62 -5.66 15.67
N THR A 156 -6.58 -5.09 14.93
CA THR A 156 -6.36 -3.96 14.02
C THR A 156 -7.46 -2.92 14.16
N GLY A 157 -7.19 -1.69 13.72
CA GLY A 157 -8.20 -0.64 13.62
C GLY A 157 -9.05 -0.68 12.36
N ILE A 158 -8.98 -1.77 11.59
CA ILE A 158 -9.66 -1.89 10.30
C ILE A 158 -11.10 -2.29 10.53
N PHE A 159 -12.01 -1.58 9.89
CA PHE A 159 -13.41 -1.95 9.86
C PHE A 159 -13.83 -2.52 8.51
N MET A 160 -14.56 -3.62 8.55
CA MET A 160 -15.14 -4.29 7.39
C MET A 160 -16.63 -3.93 7.32
N HIS A 161 -17.07 -3.32 6.22
CA HIS A 161 -18.47 -2.92 6.02
C HIS A 161 -19.34 -4.06 5.44
N GLY A 162 -18.71 -5.11 4.92
CA GLY A 162 -19.38 -6.28 4.37
C GLY A 162 -18.58 -7.57 4.56
N LYS A 163 -19.22 -8.71 4.33
CA LYS A 163 -18.55 -10.02 4.38
C LYS A 163 -17.80 -10.26 3.08
N ILE A 164 -16.53 -9.88 3.05
CA ILE A 164 -15.62 -10.07 1.91
C ILE A 164 -14.44 -10.96 2.34
N PRO A 165 -14.59 -12.31 2.25
CA PRO A 165 -13.59 -13.24 2.80
C PRO A 165 -12.19 -13.08 2.19
N THR A 166 -12.10 -12.85 0.88
CA THR A 166 -10.82 -12.66 0.17
C THR A 166 -10.05 -11.44 0.67
N LEU A 167 -10.76 -10.35 0.97
CA LEU A 167 -10.18 -9.14 1.56
C LEU A 167 -9.74 -9.40 3.00
N LYS A 168 -10.63 -10.00 3.82
CA LYS A 168 -10.33 -10.33 5.22
C LYS A 168 -9.03 -11.15 5.33
N ILE A 169 -8.87 -12.20 4.51
CA ILE A 169 -7.65 -13.03 4.52
C ILE A 169 -6.42 -12.18 4.18
N SER A 170 -6.52 -11.30 3.18
CA SER A 170 -5.39 -10.47 2.74
C SER A 170 -4.96 -9.46 3.79
N LEU A 171 -5.92 -8.80 4.46
CA LEU A 171 -5.63 -7.86 5.55
C LEU A 171 -5.04 -8.56 6.79
N ILE A 172 -5.55 -9.75 7.16
CA ILE A 172 -4.96 -10.57 8.22
C ILE A 172 -3.50 -10.93 7.89
N GLN A 173 -3.23 -11.31 6.63
CA GLN A 173 -1.85 -11.64 6.21
C GLN A 173 -0.93 -10.42 6.24
N ILE A 174 -1.41 -9.22 5.86
CA ILE A 174 -0.64 -7.98 5.94
C ILE A 174 -0.34 -7.64 7.41
N PHE A 175 -1.33 -7.69 8.30
CA PHE A 175 -1.19 -7.27 9.69
C PHE A 175 -0.76 -8.39 10.67
N ARG A 176 -0.38 -9.57 10.16
CA ARG A 176 0.08 -10.71 10.96
C ARG A 176 1.24 -10.37 11.91
N ALA A 177 1.38 -11.16 12.96
CA ALA A 177 2.43 -10.99 13.98
C ALA A 177 2.39 -9.60 14.64
N HIS A 178 1.18 -9.15 14.98
CA HIS A 178 0.91 -7.93 15.74
C HIS A 178 1.42 -6.65 15.09
N LEU A 179 1.37 -6.56 13.75
CA LEU A 179 1.99 -5.44 13.03
C LEU A 179 1.37 -4.09 13.41
N TRP A 180 0.05 -4.03 13.63
CA TRP A 180 -0.62 -2.79 14.06
C TRP A 180 -0.06 -2.23 15.36
N GLN A 181 0.07 -3.09 16.39
CA GLN A 181 0.65 -2.73 17.68
C GLN A 181 2.12 -2.31 17.53
N LYS A 182 2.89 -3.03 16.71
CA LYS A 182 4.30 -2.72 16.45
C LYS A 182 4.48 -1.38 15.74
N ILE A 183 3.61 -1.03 14.80
CA ILE A 183 3.64 0.30 14.14
C ILE A 183 3.38 1.39 15.17
N HIS A 184 2.32 1.26 15.96
CA HIS A 184 1.97 2.24 16.99
C HIS A 184 3.13 2.45 17.96
N GLU A 185 3.63 1.35 18.54
CA GLU A 185 4.75 1.35 19.47
C GLU A 185 6.02 1.96 18.85
N SER A 186 6.35 1.59 17.60
CA SER A 186 7.54 2.10 16.93
C SER A 186 7.46 3.60 16.66
N VAL A 187 6.30 4.12 16.25
CA VAL A 187 6.10 5.56 16.06
C VAL A 187 6.19 6.32 17.37
N VAL A 188 5.57 5.81 18.44
CA VAL A 188 5.64 6.40 19.78
C VAL A 188 7.09 6.46 20.27
N MET A 189 7.85 5.36 20.11
CA MET A 189 9.27 5.32 20.49
C MET A 189 10.13 6.31 19.68
N ASP A 190 9.92 6.40 18.36
CA ASP A 190 10.66 7.34 17.51
C ASP A 190 10.34 8.80 17.92
N LEU A 191 9.08 9.11 18.25
CA LEU A 191 8.70 10.43 18.75
C LEU A 191 9.34 10.73 20.12
N CYS A 192 9.36 9.78 21.06
CA CYS A 192 10.07 9.96 22.33
C CYS A 192 11.53 10.32 22.10
N GLN A 193 12.24 9.58 21.22
CA GLN A 193 13.64 9.85 20.90
C GLN A 193 13.86 11.23 20.28
N VAL A 194 12.92 11.71 19.46
CA VAL A 194 12.98 13.07 18.90
C VAL A 194 12.84 14.11 20.01
N PHE A 195 11.90 13.94 20.95
CA PHE A 195 11.76 14.87 22.07
C PHE A 195 12.94 14.80 23.06
N ASP A 196 13.52 13.63 23.28
CA ASP A 196 14.72 13.45 24.12
C ASP A 196 15.95 14.20 23.55
N GLN A 197 15.99 14.44 22.24
CA GLN A 197 17.08 15.21 21.60
C GLN A 197 16.87 16.73 21.70
N GLU A 198 15.66 17.18 22.00
CA GLU A 198 15.26 18.59 21.98
C GLU A 198 14.85 19.11 23.38
N LEU A 199 15.32 18.45 24.45
CA LEU A 199 14.96 18.80 25.83
C LEU A 199 15.28 20.26 26.18
N ASP A 200 16.52 20.69 25.92
CA ASP A 200 17.00 22.02 26.24
C ASP A 200 16.30 23.10 25.40
N ALA A 201 16.15 22.85 24.09
CA ALA A 201 15.57 23.80 23.15
C ALA A 201 14.08 24.06 23.40
N LEU A 202 13.36 23.06 23.92
CA LEU A 202 11.93 23.12 24.18
C LEU A 202 11.59 23.31 25.67
N GLU A 203 12.58 23.48 26.55
CA GLU A 203 12.40 23.61 28.00
C GLU A 203 11.63 22.42 28.62
N ILE A 204 11.95 21.20 28.17
CA ILE A 204 11.37 19.95 28.67
C ILE A 204 12.25 19.44 29.82
N GLU A 205 11.65 19.19 30.98
CA GLU A 205 12.32 18.56 32.12
C GLU A 205 12.52 17.07 31.88
N THR A 206 11.43 16.38 31.50
CA THR A 206 11.45 14.94 31.22
C THR A 206 10.42 14.57 30.14
N VAL A 207 10.79 13.59 29.31
CA VAL A 207 9.91 12.91 28.36
C VAL A 207 9.57 11.55 28.94
N GLN A 208 8.32 11.35 29.34
CA GLN A 208 7.86 10.08 29.89
C GLN A 208 7.00 9.37 28.86
N LYS A 209 7.42 8.17 28.44
CA LYS A 209 6.55 7.25 27.72
C LYS A 209 5.60 6.56 28.70
N GLU A 210 4.30 6.64 28.44
CA GLU A 210 3.29 6.03 29.27
C GLU A 210 3.21 4.51 29.06
N THR A 211 2.91 3.79 30.15
CA THR A 211 2.67 2.34 30.07
C THR A 211 1.23 2.10 29.62
N ILE A 212 1.06 1.95 28.31
CA ILE A 212 -0.26 1.76 27.69
C ILE A 212 -0.69 0.30 27.68
N HIS A 213 -2.01 0.07 27.74
CA HIS A 213 -2.55 -1.27 27.50
C HIS A 213 -2.25 -1.69 26.05
N PRO A 214 -1.78 -2.93 25.79
CA PRO A 214 -1.49 -3.40 24.43
C PRO A 214 -2.62 -3.26 23.40
N ARG A 215 -3.88 -3.17 23.85
CA ARG A 215 -5.07 -3.07 22.98
C ARG A 215 -5.41 -1.63 22.60
N LYS A 216 -4.78 -0.63 23.23
CA LYS A 216 -5.03 0.80 23.01
C LYS A 216 -4.88 1.18 21.54
N SER A 217 -3.83 0.68 20.88
CA SER A 217 -3.53 0.98 19.48
C SER A 217 -4.68 0.72 18.50
N TYR A 218 -5.57 -0.24 18.78
CA TYR A 218 -6.74 -0.55 17.95
C TYR A 218 -8.06 -0.35 18.69
N LYS A 219 -8.07 0.39 19.80
CA LYS A 219 -9.29 0.80 20.49
C LYS A 219 -9.77 2.12 19.89
N MET A 220 -10.92 2.11 19.22
CA MET A 220 -11.39 3.26 18.42
C MET A 220 -12.47 4.11 19.10
N ASN A 221 -12.89 3.72 20.30
CA ASN A 221 -13.92 4.42 21.08
C ASN A 221 -13.37 5.27 22.22
N SER A 222 -12.18 4.96 22.72
CA SER A 222 -11.52 5.76 23.75
C SER A 222 -10.01 5.57 23.69
N SER A 223 -9.26 6.51 24.24
CA SER A 223 -7.80 6.50 24.22
C SER A 223 -7.19 6.99 25.54
N CYS A 224 -5.86 6.98 25.62
CA CYS A 224 -5.05 7.55 26.69
C CYS A 224 -3.77 8.16 26.07
N ALA A 225 -3.06 8.99 26.83
CA ALA A 225 -1.76 9.53 26.40
C ALA A 225 -0.74 8.41 26.14
N ASP A 226 0.10 8.59 25.12
CA ASP A 226 1.27 7.73 24.85
C ASP A 226 2.56 8.32 25.41
N ILE A 227 2.70 9.65 25.30
CA ILE A 227 3.86 10.39 25.76
C ILE A 227 3.35 11.54 26.63
N LEU A 228 4.02 11.76 27.74
CA LEU A 228 3.80 12.87 28.65
C LEU A 228 5.09 13.68 28.77
N LEU A 229 5.01 14.96 28.41
CA LEU A 229 6.10 15.91 28.56
C LEU A 229 5.87 16.74 29.81
N PHE A 230 6.93 16.91 30.61
CA PHE A 230 6.94 17.80 31.77
C PHE A 230 7.75 19.05 31.43
N ALA A 231 7.16 20.23 31.61
CA ALA A 231 7.83 21.50 31.37
C ALA A 231 8.76 21.84 32.53
N SER A 232 9.96 22.36 32.24
CA SER A 232 10.90 22.83 33.27
C SER A 232 10.33 24.00 34.10
N TYR A 233 9.41 24.78 33.53
CA TYR A 233 8.68 25.82 34.25
C TYR A 233 7.19 25.84 33.89
N LYS A 234 6.83 26.51 32.79
CA LYS A 234 5.47 26.62 32.25
C LYS A 234 5.54 26.96 30.77
N TRP A 235 4.79 26.22 29.94
CA TRP A 235 4.61 26.60 28.55
C TRP A 235 3.35 27.44 28.36
N PRO A 236 3.42 28.60 27.68
CA PRO A 236 2.24 29.23 27.11
C PRO A 236 1.76 28.40 25.92
N VAL A 237 0.51 27.96 25.91
CA VAL A 237 0.00 27.05 24.89
C VAL A 237 -1.06 27.74 24.03
N SER A 238 -1.07 27.45 22.74
CA SER A 238 -2.08 27.95 21.82
C SER A 238 -3.44 27.25 21.99
N ARG A 239 -4.47 27.83 21.37
CA ARG A 239 -5.74 27.15 21.13
C ARG A 239 -5.52 25.96 20.17
N PRO A 240 -6.36 24.91 20.22
CA PRO A 240 -6.19 23.77 19.34
C PRO A 240 -6.23 24.17 17.86
N SER A 241 -5.21 23.77 17.09
CA SER A 241 -5.08 24.05 15.66
C SER A 241 -4.46 22.86 14.92
N LEU A 242 -4.51 22.87 13.59
CA LEU A 242 -3.92 21.81 12.77
C LEU A 242 -2.41 21.92 12.69
N LEU A 243 -1.75 20.79 12.37
CA LEU A 243 -0.31 20.73 12.13
C LEU A 243 0.15 21.67 11.02
N ALA A 244 -0.66 21.85 9.97
CA ALA A 244 -0.34 22.69 8.81
C ALA A 244 -0.65 24.18 9.03
N ASP A 245 -1.34 24.55 10.11
CA ASP A 245 -1.68 25.94 10.41
C ASP A 245 -0.43 26.73 10.82
N THR A 246 -0.28 27.94 10.30
CA THR A 246 0.93 28.78 10.45
C THR A 246 0.79 29.91 11.48
N LYS A 247 -0.43 30.25 11.90
CA LYS A 247 -0.69 31.39 12.79
C LYS A 247 -1.25 30.93 14.12
N ASP A 248 -0.37 30.45 14.99
CA ASP A 248 -0.73 30.18 16.38
C ASP A 248 -0.52 31.43 17.25
N THR A 249 -1.55 31.81 17.98
CA THR A 249 -1.42 32.75 19.09
C THR A 249 -1.22 31.97 20.38
N MET A 250 -0.18 32.30 21.13
CA MET A 250 0.11 31.70 22.44
C MET A 250 -0.66 32.43 23.55
N ASP A 251 -1.95 32.73 23.29
CA ASP A 251 -2.88 33.45 24.17
C ASP A 251 -3.71 32.50 25.05
N GLY A 252 -3.46 31.20 24.95
CA GLY A 252 -4.18 30.19 25.72
C GLY A 252 -3.70 30.07 27.16
N THR A 253 -3.91 28.89 27.74
CA THR A 253 -3.53 28.62 29.12
C THR A 253 -2.04 28.30 29.23
N THR A 254 -1.48 28.48 30.43
CA THR A 254 -0.15 27.95 30.74
C THR A 254 -0.26 26.53 31.28
N THR A 255 0.58 25.62 30.82
CA THR A 255 0.60 24.22 31.30
C THR A 255 1.99 23.78 31.77
N GLN A 256 2.02 22.76 32.61
CA GLN A 256 3.23 22.05 33.03
C GLN A 256 3.30 20.62 32.50
N LYS A 257 2.16 20.07 32.06
CA LYS A 257 2.05 18.70 31.54
C LYS A 257 1.44 18.76 30.16
N TYR A 258 2.08 18.11 29.19
CA TYR A 258 1.61 18.09 27.81
C TYR A 258 1.62 16.67 27.29
N TRP A 259 0.46 16.18 26.82
CA TRP A 259 0.34 14.81 26.34
C TRP A 259 0.36 14.72 24.81
N ILE A 260 0.81 13.58 24.31
CA ILE A 260 0.75 13.20 22.89
C ILE A 260 0.03 11.86 22.77
N ASP A 261 -0.91 11.77 21.85
CA ASP A 261 -1.65 10.55 21.52
C ASP A 261 -1.52 10.23 20.02
N VAL A 262 -0.99 9.05 19.70
CA VAL A 262 -0.82 8.54 18.33
C VAL A 262 -2.00 7.64 17.99
N GLN A 263 -2.76 8.03 16.97
CA GLN A 263 -3.90 7.31 16.43
C GLN A 263 -3.58 6.74 15.06
N LEU A 264 -3.62 5.41 14.95
CA LEU A 264 -3.55 4.73 13.66
C LEU A 264 -4.95 4.57 13.09
N ARG A 265 -5.07 4.66 11.76
CA ARG A 265 -6.31 4.35 11.05
C ARG A 265 -6.02 3.65 9.73
N TRP A 266 -7.07 3.04 9.19
CA TRP A 266 -7.08 2.47 7.84
C TRP A 266 -8.26 3.09 7.09
N GLY A 267 -7.99 4.11 6.27
CA GLY A 267 -9.02 4.83 5.53
C GLY A 267 -9.63 4.01 4.39
N ASP A 268 -10.78 4.49 3.91
CA ASP A 268 -11.44 4.01 2.69
C ASP A 268 -11.55 5.17 1.68
N TYR A 269 -12.21 4.96 0.54
CA TYR A 269 -12.36 6.01 -0.47
C TYR A 269 -13.21 7.19 0.03
N ASP A 270 -14.22 6.94 0.86
CA ASP A 270 -15.14 7.97 1.36
C ASP A 270 -14.52 8.82 2.48
N SER A 271 -13.67 8.21 3.29
CA SER A 271 -13.07 8.78 4.48
C SER A 271 -11.59 8.46 4.51
N HIS A 272 -10.79 9.36 3.93
CA HIS A 272 -9.32 9.35 3.99
C HIS A 272 -8.72 10.71 4.34
N ASP A 273 -9.53 11.77 4.50
CA ASP A 273 -9.11 13.06 5.07
C ASP A 273 -8.65 12.88 6.52
N VAL A 274 -7.34 12.89 6.72
CA VAL A 274 -6.70 12.64 8.01
C VAL A 274 -6.80 13.84 8.96
N GLU A 275 -6.91 15.06 8.43
CA GLU A 275 -7.03 16.27 9.25
C GLU A 275 -8.38 16.32 9.94
N ARG A 276 -9.44 16.09 9.14
CA ARG A 276 -10.81 16.02 9.66
C ARG A 276 -10.96 14.89 10.67
N TYR A 277 -10.36 13.72 10.40
CA TYR A 277 -10.36 12.60 11.34
C TYR A 277 -9.67 12.96 12.66
N CYS A 278 -8.47 13.54 12.58
CA CYS A 278 -7.67 13.89 13.75
C CYS A 278 -8.40 14.90 14.65
N ARG A 279 -8.94 15.96 14.04
CA ARG A 279 -9.75 16.96 14.77
C ARG A 279 -10.99 16.36 15.41
N ALA A 280 -11.73 15.53 14.68
CA ALA A 280 -12.94 14.88 15.22
C ALA A 280 -12.59 14.01 16.44
N LYS A 281 -11.56 13.15 16.32
CA LYS A 281 -11.13 12.28 17.42
C LYS A 281 -10.57 13.04 18.61
N PHE A 282 -9.82 14.11 18.39
CA PHE A 282 -9.35 14.97 19.47
C PHE A 282 -10.52 15.56 20.25
N LEU A 283 -11.52 16.12 19.56
CA LEU A 283 -12.70 16.71 20.21
C LEU A 283 -13.53 15.63 20.92
N ASP A 284 -13.75 14.48 20.29
CA ASP A 284 -14.48 13.36 20.90
C ASP A 284 -13.79 12.88 22.18
N TYR A 285 -12.48 12.63 22.15
CA TYR A 285 -11.76 12.07 23.31
C TYR A 285 -11.47 13.08 24.41
N THR A 286 -11.38 14.38 24.10
CA THR A 286 -11.16 15.41 25.14
C THR A 286 -12.44 15.88 25.80
N THR A 287 -13.60 15.67 25.16
CA THR A 287 -14.92 16.00 25.73
C THR A 287 -15.64 14.82 26.37
N ASP A 288 -15.34 13.59 25.93
CA ASP A 288 -15.89 12.36 26.51
C ASP A 288 -15.22 11.99 27.84
N THR A 289 -16.00 11.37 28.72
CA THR A 289 -15.58 10.88 30.04
C THR A 289 -14.88 9.53 30.01
N MET A 290 -14.98 8.76 28.90
CA MET A 290 -14.32 7.46 28.79
C MET A 290 -12.80 7.56 28.54
N SER A 291 -12.34 8.66 27.97
CA SER A 291 -10.93 8.94 27.72
C SER A 291 -10.41 9.87 28.79
N ILE A 292 -9.28 9.53 29.40
CA ILE A 292 -8.69 10.32 30.48
C ILE A 292 -7.29 10.71 30.05
N TYR A 293 -7.04 12.02 29.95
CA TYR A 293 -5.74 12.58 29.68
C TYR A 293 -5.17 13.28 30.94
N PRO A 294 -3.84 13.26 31.15
CA PRO A 294 -3.23 13.84 32.36
C PRO A 294 -3.35 15.36 32.50
N SER A 295 -3.67 16.06 31.40
CA SER A 295 -3.87 17.51 31.36
C SER A 295 -4.84 17.89 30.24
N PRO A 296 -5.44 19.09 30.26
CA PRO A 296 -6.32 19.55 29.18
C PRO A 296 -5.56 19.99 27.92
N THR A 297 -4.23 20.01 27.96
CA THR A 297 -3.36 20.49 26.88
C THR A 297 -2.56 19.34 26.30
N GLY A 298 -2.73 19.09 25.01
CA GLY A 298 -1.95 18.08 24.30
C GLY A 298 -2.27 18.04 22.82
N VAL A 299 -1.69 17.07 22.13
CA VAL A 299 -1.85 16.90 20.69
C VAL A 299 -2.14 15.45 20.33
N MET A 300 -3.06 15.27 19.39
CA MET A 300 -3.30 13.99 18.75
C MET A 300 -2.61 13.97 17.39
N ILE A 301 -1.92 12.88 17.08
CA ILE A 301 -1.28 12.63 15.78
C ILE A 301 -2.02 11.47 15.13
N ALA A 302 -2.64 11.70 13.97
CA ALA A 302 -3.32 10.66 13.21
C ALA A 302 -2.49 10.21 12.01
N ILE A 303 -2.41 8.89 11.80
CA ILE A 303 -1.69 8.27 10.67
C ILE A 303 -2.64 7.33 9.93
N ASP A 304 -2.90 7.62 8.67
CA ASP A 304 -3.61 6.73 7.76
C ASP A 304 -2.65 5.77 7.08
N LEU A 305 -2.72 4.51 7.50
CA LEU A 305 -1.88 3.43 7.01
C LEU A 305 -2.24 2.99 5.58
N ALA A 306 -3.47 3.20 5.14
CA ALA A 306 -3.91 2.82 3.79
C ALA A 306 -3.42 3.82 2.74
N TYR A 307 -3.31 5.10 3.12
CA TYR A 307 -2.96 6.20 2.22
C TYR A 307 -1.59 6.84 2.51
N ASN A 308 -0.87 6.37 3.54
CA ASN A 308 0.38 6.98 4.02
C ASN A 308 0.25 8.49 4.32
N LEU A 309 -0.92 8.93 4.77
CA LEU A 309 -1.19 10.31 5.16
C LEU A 309 -1.02 10.46 6.67
N HIS A 310 -0.62 11.63 7.13
CA HIS A 310 -0.58 11.96 8.54
C HIS A 310 -0.98 13.42 8.76
N SER A 311 -1.54 13.70 9.93
CA SER A 311 -1.77 15.06 10.41
C SER A 311 -1.82 15.03 11.93
N ALA A 312 -1.88 16.21 12.53
CA ALA A 312 -2.04 16.36 13.97
C ALA A 312 -2.97 17.53 14.28
N TYR A 313 -3.71 17.40 15.39
CA TYR A 313 -4.60 18.44 15.88
C TYR A 313 -4.52 18.47 17.41
N GLY A 314 -4.41 19.67 17.95
CA GLY A 314 -4.35 19.89 19.38
C GLY A 314 -3.70 21.22 19.71
N ASN A 315 -3.40 21.40 20.99
CA ASN A 315 -2.74 22.60 21.48
C ASN A 315 -1.26 22.59 21.09
N TRP A 316 -0.63 23.75 20.88
CA TRP A 316 0.78 23.83 20.53
C TRP A 316 1.53 24.75 21.49
N PHE A 317 2.69 24.33 21.98
CA PHE A 317 3.61 25.18 22.70
C PHE A 317 4.73 25.65 21.76
N PRO A 318 5.44 26.75 22.07
CA PRO A 318 6.49 27.29 21.21
C PRO A 318 7.51 26.21 20.82
N GLY A 319 7.78 26.08 19.51
CA GLY A 319 8.74 25.12 18.97
C GLY A 319 8.19 23.70 18.71
N SER A 320 7.07 23.29 19.33
CA SER A 320 6.59 21.91 19.20
C SER A 320 6.03 21.58 17.81
N LYS A 321 5.32 22.51 17.18
CA LYS A 321 4.74 22.34 15.84
C LYS A 321 5.80 22.08 14.75
N PRO A 322 6.82 22.95 14.56
CA PRO A 322 7.84 22.70 13.54
C PRO A 322 8.65 21.42 13.83
N LEU A 323 8.89 21.08 15.10
CA LEU A 323 9.54 19.81 15.44
C LEU A 323 8.70 18.61 14.98
N ILE A 324 7.42 18.56 15.32
CA ILE A 324 6.52 17.46 14.93
C ILE A 324 6.39 17.37 13.40
N GLN A 325 6.32 18.51 12.69
CA GLN A 325 6.31 18.52 11.21
C GLN A 325 7.54 17.80 10.64
N GLN A 326 8.74 18.15 11.10
CA GLN A 326 9.98 17.54 10.61
C GLN A 326 10.11 16.07 11.05
N ALA A 327 9.75 15.78 12.29
CA ALA A 327 9.78 14.45 12.87
C ALA A 327 8.87 13.48 12.09
N MET A 328 7.62 13.87 11.85
CA MET A 328 6.66 13.02 11.16
C MET A 328 7.03 12.77 9.70
N LEU A 329 7.60 13.75 8.99
CA LEU A 329 8.13 13.53 7.64
C LEU A 329 9.24 12.47 7.63
N LYS A 330 10.15 12.50 8.62
CA LYS A 330 11.23 11.53 8.76
C LYS A 330 10.70 10.15 9.17
N ILE A 331 9.83 10.07 10.18
CA ILE A 331 9.23 8.82 10.67
C ILE A 331 8.43 8.15 9.56
N MET A 332 7.55 8.89 8.87
CA MET A 332 6.76 8.33 7.78
C MET A 332 7.66 7.78 6.67
N LYS A 333 8.84 8.35 6.41
CA LYS A 333 9.75 7.81 5.40
C LYS A 333 10.57 6.60 5.90
N ALA A 334 11.12 6.68 7.10
CA ALA A 334 12.21 5.80 7.55
C ALA A 334 11.80 4.76 8.62
N ASN A 335 10.59 4.82 9.17
CA ASN A 335 10.19 3.91 10.24
C ASN A 335 10.18 2.43 9.77
N PRO A 336 10.89 1.52 10.45
CA PRO A 336 10.99 0.12 10.03
C PRO A 336 9.65 -0.63 10.03
N ALA A 337 8.75 -0.33 10.97
CA ALA A 337 7.44 -0.99 11.03
C ALA A 337 6.53 -0.55 9.86
N LEU A 338 6.57 0.73 9.48
CA LEU A 338 5.89 1.23 8.28
C LEU A 338 6.51 0.65 7.00
N TYR A 339 7.82 0.48 6.95
CA TYR A 339 8.48 -0.21 5.84
C TYR A 339 7.99 -1.65 5.69
N VAL A 340 7.90 -2.42 6.78
CA VAL A 340 7.35 -3.78 6.77
C VAL A 340 5.91 -3.79 6.28
N LEU A 341 5.08 -2.81 6.66
CA LEU A 341 3.71 -2.68 6.15
C LEU A 341 3.69 -2.50 4.62
N ARG A 342 4.47 -1.55 4.11
CA ARG A 342 4.56 -1.24 2.67
C ARG A 342 5.04 -2.45 1.87
N GLU A 343 6.07 -3.12 2.35
CA GLU A 343 6.59 -4.34 1.73
C GLU A 343 5.58 -5.48 1.72
N ARG A 344 4.81 -5.66 2.79
CA ARG A 344 3.73 -6.66 2.82
C ARG A 344 2.60 -6.31 1.85
N ILE A 345 2.24 -5.04 1.74
CA ILE A 345 1.24 -4.57 0.76
C ILE A 345 1.76 -4.83 -0.67
N ARG A 346 2.99 -4.43 -1.01
CA ARG A 346 3.61 -4.65 -2.33
C ARG A 346 3.66 -6.14 -2.69
N LYS A 347 4.11 -6.99 -1.76
CA LYS A 347 4.15 -8.46 -1.95
C LYS A 347 2.77 -9.06 -2.13
N ALA A 348 1.76 -8.61 -1.37
CA ALA A 348 0.40 -9.09 -1.51
C ALA A 348 -0.26 -8.62 -2.82
N LEU A 349 0.12 -7.44 -3.31
CA LEU A 349 -0.30 -6.92 -4.62
C LEU A 349 0.50 -7.46 -5.79
N GLN A 350 1.66 -8.10 -5.56
CA GLN A 350 2.60 -8.54 -6.59
C GLN A 350 2.94 -7.39 -7.57
N LEU A 351 3.15 -6.20 -6.99
CA LEU A 351 3.44 -4.97 -7.72
C LEU A 351 4.90 -4.60 -7.48
N TYR A 352 5.65 -4.47 -8.57
CA TYR A 352 7.09 -4.22 -8.57
C TYR A 352 7.41 -2.94 -9.34
N SER A 353 8.50 -2.28 -8.96
CA SER A 353 9.08 -1.14 -9.68
C SER A 353 10.33 -1.59 -10.42
N SER A 354 10.57 -0.99 -11.59
CA SER A 354 11.83 -1.17 -12.34
C SER A 354 13.00 -0.36 -11.79
N GLU A 355 12.77 0.52 -10.80
CA GLU A 355 13.84 1.29 -10.17
C GLU A 355 14.76 0.40 -9.33
N PRO A 356 16.08 0.57 -9.40
CA PRO A 356 17.04 -0.28 -8.70
C PRO A 356 16.90 -0.13 -7.18
N THR A 357 16.66 -1.25 -6.50
CA THR A 357 16.87 -1.37 -5.05
C THR A 357 18.36 -1.37 -4.72
N GLU A 358 18.71 -1.31 -3.43
CA GLU A 358 20.09 -1.57 -3.00
C GLU A 358 20.64 -2.85 -3.67
N PRO A 359 21.87 -2.78 -4.22
CA PRO A 359 22.45 -3.90 -4.94
C PRO A 359 22.72 -5.06 -3.97
N TYR A 360 22.39 -6.28 -4.40
CA TYR A 360 22.79 -7.48 -3.66
C TYR A 360 24.31 -7.56 -3.51
N LEU A 361 24.77 -8.22 -2.45
CA LEU A 361 26.18 -8.59 -2.32
C LEU A 361 26.60 -9.47 -3.51
N SER A 362 27.66 -9.07 -4.18
CA SER A 362 28.20 -9.62 -5.41
C SER A 362 29.72 -9.50 -5.39
N SER A 363 30.40 -10.02 -6.41
CA SER A 363 31.84 -9.83 -6.56
C SER A 363 32.27 -8.37 -6.71
N GLN A 364 31.36 -7.47 -7.11
CA GLN A 364 31.66 -6.05 -7.33
C GLN A 364 31.69 -5.22 -6.04
N ASN A 365 30.84 -5.56 -5.05
CA ASN A 365 30.73 -4.88 -3.76
C ASN A 365 31.21 -5.75 -2.58
N TYR A 366 31.88 -6.88 -2.86
CA TYR A 366 32.44 -7.77 -1.83
C TYR A 366 33.37 -7.03 -0.84
N ASN A 367 34.08 -6.01 -1.30
CA ASN A 367 34.98 -5.22 -0.47
C ASN A 367 34.26 -4.40 0.62
N GLU A 368 32.96 -4.12 0.46
CA GLU A 368 32.17 -3.36 1.44
C GLU A 368 32.00 -4.10 2.78
N LEU A 369 32.18 -5.43 2.77
CA LEU A 369 32.19 -6.28 3.96
C LEU A 369 33.29 -5.93 4.96
N PHE A 370 34.37 -5.29 4.51
CA PHE A 370 35.55 -4.98 5.32
C PHE A 370 35.65 -3.49 5.67
N SER A 371 34.52 -2.80 5.75
CA SER A 371 34.46 -1.42 6.23
C SER A 371 34.56 -1.36 7.76
N ASN A 372 34.61 -0.15 8.31
CA ASN A 372 34.57 0.06 9.77
C ASN A 372 33.20 -0.26 10.39
N GLN A 373 32.21 -0.65 9.59
CA GLN A 373 30.89 -1.05 10.09
C GLN A 373 30.90 -2.49 10.60
N THR A 374 30.14 -2.77 11.65
CA THR A 374 29.94 -4.15 12.12
C THR A 374 28.91 -4.83 11.22
N ILE A 375 29.35 -5.82 10.43
CA ILE A 375 28.51 -6.56 9.49
C ILE A 375 28.36 -8.01 9.96
N TRP A 376 27.13 -8.53 9.95
CA TRP A 376 26.83 -9.91 10.35
C TRP A 376 26.32 -10.73 9.16
N PHE A 377 26.78 -11.97 9.07
CA PHE A 377 26.16 -12.99 8.23
C PHE A 377 25.18 -13.81 9.05
N VAL A 378 23.96 -13.96 8.54
CA VAL A 378 22.91 -14.79 9.15
C VAL A 378 22.60 -15.93 8.18
N ASP A 379 22.90 -17.17 8.58
CA ASP A 379 22.59 -18.39 7.83
C ASP A 379 21.53 -19.22 8.57
N ASP A 380 20.35 -19.38 7.95
CA ASP A 380 19.24 -20.14 8.50
C ASP A 380 19.11 -21.56 7.91
N THR A 381 20.06 -22.00 7.08
CA THR A 381 20.02 -23.28 6.34
C THR A 381 19.78 -24.50 7.25
N ASN A 382 20.34 -24.49 8.47
CA ASN A 382 20.28 -25.61 9.40
C ASN A 382 19.34 -25.39 10.61
N VAL A 383 18.48 -24.36 10.56
CA VAL A 383 17.55 -24.06 11.67
C VAL A 383 16.47 -25.13 11.79
N TYR A 384 15.92 -25.63 10.68
CA TYR A 384 14.93 -26.70 10.66
C TYR A 384 15.41 -27.89 9.83
N ARG A 385 15.85 -28.96 10.51
CA ARG A 385 16.30 -30.21 9.88
C ARG A 385 15.29 -31.32 10.12
N VAL A 386 14.98 -32.08 9.09
CA VAL A 386 14.03 -33.20 9.14
C VAL A 386 14.74 -34.47 8.70
N THR A 387 14.56 -35.54 9.48
CA THR A 387 14.91 -36.90 9.07
C THR A 387 13.64 -37.63 8.67
N ILE A 388 13.58 -38.10 7.43
CA ILE A 388 12.41 -38.80 6.90
C ILE A 388 12.58 -40.29 7.16
N HIS A 389 11.65 -40.88 7.91
CA HIS A 389 11.54 -42.34 8.06
C HIS A 389 10.45 -42.88 7.14
N LYS A 390 10.67 -44.08 6.58
CA LYS A 390 9.60 -44.82 5.89
C LYS A 390 8.66 -45.37 6.97
N ALA A 391 7.36 -45.08 6.82
CA ALA A 391 6.30 -45.67 7.63
C ALA A 391 6.11 -47.15 7.27
#